data_AF-A0A2G2LY07-F1
#
_entry.id   AF-A0A2G2LY07-F1
#
_cell.length_a   1.000
_cell.length_b   1.000
_cell.length_c   1.000
_cell.angle_alpha   90.00
_cell.angle_beta   90.00
_cell.angle_gamma   90.00
#
_symmetry.space_group_name_H-M   'P 1'
#
loop_
_entity.id
_entity.type
_entity.pdbx_description
1 polymer ?
#
loop_
_entity_poly.entity_id
_entity_poly.type
_entity_poly.pdbx_seq_one_letter_code
_entity_poly.pdbx_strand_id
1 'polypeptide(L)'
;MKITGRSSSITNSFINSIIPIVTPTSEQVEEALYILGMDYDSFQCSYCGATASEWDHLRPLVLNKKPTGYISEIHNLVPSCGKCNQSKGNKEWATWMLSDANLSPKSRRVQDIELRMQRLSDYEKWGVPSVVDFELIVGKDKWAEHWENWEIVQSTMRDAQVLATEINKTVAEFYAKL
;
A
#
# COMPACT_ATOMS: atom_id res chain seq x y z
N MET A 1 -23.89 -2.92 -7.50
CA MET A 1 -22.61 -3.21 -6.79
C MET A 1 -22.18 -4.63 -7.15
N LYS A 2 -20.89 -4.89 -7.40
CA LYS A 2 -20.38 -6.25 -7.70
C LYS A 2 -19.63 -6.81 -6.49
N ILE A 3 -19.90 -8.05 -6.11
CA ILE A 3 -19.18 -8.79 -5.06
C ILE A 3 -17.69 -8.89 -5.44
N THR A 4 -17.40 -9.27 -6.69
CA THR A 4 -16.04 -9.34 -7.23
C THR A 4 -15.32 -7.99 -7.30
N GLY A 5 -16.04 -6.87 -7.15
CA GLY A 5 -15.44 -5.55 -7.02
C GLY A 5 -14.57 -5.37 -5.76
N ARG A 6 -14.67 -6.28 -4.78
CA ARG A 6 -13.84 -6.31 -3.57
C ARG A 6 -12.63 -7.25 -3.66
N SER A 7 -12.42 -7.94 -4.79
CA SER A 7 -11.36 -8.94 -4.94
C SER A 7 -9.95 -8.40 -4.63
N SER A 8 -9.65 -7.18 -5.09
CA SER A 8 -8.37 -6.54 -4.79
C SER A 8 -8.20 -6.24 -3.30
N SER A 9 -9.26 -5.80 -2.60
CA SER A 9 -9.23 -5.52 -1.16
C SER A 9 -9.03 -6.80 -0.34
N ILE A 10 -9.68 -7.89 -0.74
CA ILE A 10 -9.49 -9.21 -0.11
C ILE A 10 -8.07 -9.71 -0.33
N THR A 11 -7.58 -9.66 -1.56
CA THR A 11 -6.18 -10.00 -1.89
C THR A 11 -5.20 -9.19 -1.05
N ASN A 12 -5.42 -7.88 -0.94
CA ASN A 12 -4.60 -7.01 -0.10
C ASN A 12 -4.63 -7.43 1.39
N SER A 13 -5.78 -7.88 1.90
CA SER A 13 -5.92 -8.34 3.28
C SER A 13 -5.12 -9.60 3.56
N PHE A 14 -5.17 -10.59 2.65
CA PHE A 14 -4.34 -11.81 2.75
C PHE A 14 -2.86 -11.46 2.82
N ILE A 15 -2.40 -10.60 1.92
CA ILE A 15 -0.98 -10.26 1.84
C ILE A 15 -0.54 -9.44 3.06
N ASN A 16 -1.26 -8.40 3.45
CA ASN A 16 -0.85 -7.58 4.60
C ASN A 16 -0.96 -8.35 5.93
N SER A 17 -1.79 -9.40 6.02
CA SER A 17 -1.92 -10.20 7.24
C SER A 17 -0.65 -10.98 7.62
N ILE A 18 0.24 -11.23 6.65
CA ILE A 18 1.48 -11.97 6.85
C ILE A 18 2.72 -11.07 6.90
N ILE A 19 2.56 -9.75 6.72
CA ILE A 19 3.69 -8.82 6.74
C ILE A 19 3.98 -8.41 8.19
N PRO A 20 5.17 -8.69 8.73
CA PRO A 20 5.51 -8.29 10.08
C PRO A 20 5.65 -6.77 10.18
N ILE A 21 5.31 -6.26 11.36
CA ILE A 21 5.46 -4.86 11.73
C ILE A 21 6.55 -4.79 12.79
N VAL A 22 7.67 -4.15 12.45
CA VAL A 22 8.72 -3.78 13.39
C VAL A 22 8.46 -2.34 13.81
N THR A 23 7.94 -2.17 15.02
CA THR A 23 7.68 -0.84 15.57
C THR A 23 9.00 -0.10 15.78
N PRO A 24 9.16 1.13 15.25
CA PRO A 24 10.38 1.89 15.44
C PRO A 24 10.52 2.39 16.88
N THR A 25 11.76 2.56 17.34
CA THR A 25 12.02 3.30 18.59
C THR A 25 11.88 4.80 18.36
N SER A 26 11.75 5.57 19.44
CA SER A 26 11.69 7.03 19.35
C SER A 26 12.95 7.59 18.68
N GLU A 27 14.13 7.07 19.01
CA GLU A 27 15.40 7.51 18.43
C GLU A 27 15.46 7.27 16.92
N GLN A 28 14.94 6.12 16.45
CA GLN A 28 14.84 5.83 15.02
C GLN A 28 13.86 6.77 14.30
N VAL A 29 12.76 7.13 14.95
CA VAL A 29 11.80 8.11 14.41
C VAL A 29 12.44 9.50 14.35
N GLU A 30 13.14 9.93 15.39
CA GLU A 30 13.85 11.21 15.43
C GLU A 30 14.89 11.31 14.31
N GLU A 31 15.73 10.28 14.15
CA GLU A 31 16.74 10.23 13.08
C GLU A 31 16.09 10.24 11.69
N ALA A 32 15.03 9.46 11.50
CA ALA A 32 14.26 9.44 10.25
C ALA A 32 13.70 10.83 9.89
N LEU A 33 13.07 11.50 10.86
CA LEU A 33 12.54 12.85 10.67
C LEU A 33 13.66 13.85 10.36
N TYR A 34 14.78 13.78 11.09
CA TYR A 34 15.93 14.65 10.86
C TYR A 34 16.46 14.54 9.43
N ILE A 35 16.63 13.31 8.90
CA ILE A 35 17.07 13.08 7.53
C ILE A 35 16.08 13.66 6.52
N LEU A 36 14.79 13.52 6.80
CA LEU A 36 13.70 14.09 6.01
C LEU A 36 13.56 15.61 6.13
N GLY A 37 14.38 16.25 6.98
CA GLY A 37 14.38 17.70 7.22
C GLY A 37 13.20 18.15 8.09
N MET A 38 12.81 17.34 9.05
CA MET A 38 11.67 17.54 9.96
C MET A 38 12.07 17.24 11.41
N ASP A 39 11.16 17.56 12.34
CA ASP A 39 11.24 17.17 13.75
C ASP A 39 9.84 16.79 14.29
N TYR A 40 9.74 16.44 15.58
CA TYR A 40 8.49 16.04 16.21
C TYR A 40 7.39 17.11 16.20
N ASP A 41 7.77 18.39 16.17
CA ASP A 41 6.82 19.51 16.25
C ASP A 41 6.39 19.99 14.85
N SER A 42 7.15 19.65 13.81
CA SER A 42 6.99 20.19 12.46
C SER A 42 6.90 19.14 11.34
N PHE A 43 6.79 17.84 11.68
CA PHE A 43 6.69 16.81 10.65
C PHE A 43 5.44 16.97 9.76
N GLN A 44 5.64 16.66 8.49
CA GLN A 44 4.67 16.87 7.42
C GLN A 44 4.78 15.72 6.42
N CYS A 45 3.84 15.63 5.49
CA CYS A 45 3.91 14.69 4.38
C CYS A 45 5.22 14.90 3.60
N SER A 46 6.07 13.87 3.55
CA SER A 46 7.35 13.90 2.85
C SER A 46 7.21 14.28 1.38
N TYR A 47 6.06 13.98 0.77
CA TYR A 47 5.81 14.22 -0.65
C TYR A 47 5.32 15.64 -0.98
N CYS A 48 4.40 16.20 -0.18
CA CYS A 48 3.71 17.43 -0.56
C CYS A 48 3.64 18.51 0.52
N GLY A 49 4.21 18.28 1.70
CA GLY A 49 4.23 19.25 2.80
C GLY A 49 2.88 19.50 3.49
N ALA A 50 1.83 18.76 3.14
CA ALA A 50 0.58 18.79 3.90
C ALA A 50 0.76 18.08 5.25
N THR A 51 -0.15 18.29 6.20
CA THR A 51 -0.17 17.53 7.45
C THR A 51 -0.11 16.02 7.19
N ALA A 52 0.85 15.34 7.80
CA ALA A 52 0.93 13.90 7.75
C ALA A 52 -0.20 13.29 8.58
N SER A 53 -0.85 12.25 8.05
CA SER A 53 -1.93 11.52 8.70
C SER A 53 -1.62 10.04 8.89
N GLU A 54 -0.53 9.57 8.28
CA GLU A 54 -0.13 8.17 8.25
C GLU A 54 1.34 8.05 7.84
N TRP A 55 1.84 6.82 7.81
CA TRP A 55 3.16 6.48 7.29
C TRP A 55 3.00 5.69 6.00
N ASP A 56 3.61 6.16 4.91
CA ASP A 56 3.62 5.47 3.61
C ASP A 56 4.81 4.53 3.51
N HIS A 57 4.60 3.38 2.85
CA HIS A 57 5.67 2.47 2.50
C HIS A 57 6.40 2.95 1.25
N LEU A 58 7.62 3.44 1.40
CA LEU A 58 8.40 4.02 0.30
C LEU A 58 8.60 3.01 -0.84
N ARG A 59 8.89 1.75 -0.48
CA ARG A 59 8.91 0.57 -1.35
C ARG A 59 7.63 -0.24 -1.14
N PRO A 60 6.94 -0.67 -2.22
CA PRO A 60 5.63 -1.31 -2.10
C PRO A 60 5.73 -2.65 -1.37
N LEU A 61 4.81 -2.89 -0.43
CA LEU A 61 4.62 -4.18 0.22
C LEU A 61 3.97 -5.22 -0.70
N VAL A 62 3.16 -4.76 -1.66
CA VAL A 62 2.36 -5.60 -2.56
C VAL A 62 2.62 -5.24 -4.01
N LEU A 63 3.01 -6.23 -4.82
CA LEU A 63 3.17 -6.08 -6.26
C LEU A 63 2.67 -7.34 -6.96
N ASN A 64 1.94 -7.19 -8.08
CA ASN A 64 1.41 -8.31 -8.86
C ASN A 64 0.63 -9.34 -8.01
N LYS A 65 -0.16 -8.85 -7.03
CA LYS A 65 -0.94 -9.67 -6.09
C LYS A 65 -0.10 -10.61 -5.21
N LYS A 66 1.17 -10.28 -4.98
CA LYS A 66 2.08 -11.01 -4.09
C LYS A 66 2.83 -10.04 -3.16
N PRO A 67 3.28 -10.51 -1.98
CA PRO A 67 4.21 -9.73 -1.17
C PRO A 67 5.54 -9.56 -1.91
N THR A 68 6.17 -8.41 -1.75
CA THR A 68 7.48 -8.09 -2.35
C THR A 68 8.67 -8.60 -1.55
N GLY A 69 8.45 -9.04 -0.31
CA GLY A 69 9.49 -9.37 0.66
C GLY A 69 9.79 -8.23 1.64
N TYR A 70 9.48 -6.98 1.28
CA TYR A 70 9.61 -5.86 2.22
C TYR A 70 8.64 -6.00 3.39
N ILE A 71 9.08 -5.53 4.56
CA ILE A 71 8.28 -5.51 5.79
C ILE A 71 7.92 -4.07 6.19
N SER A 72 7.07 -3.93 7.20
CA SER A 72 6.76 -2.61 7.76
C SER A 72 7.75 -2.28 8.87
N GLU A 73 8.72 -1.44 8.58
CA GLU A 73 9.77 -0.98 9.50
C GLU A 73 10.21 0.44 9.14
N ILE A 74 10.98 1.10 10.02
CA ILE A 74 11.37 2.50 9.84
C ILE A 74 11.99 2.78 8.48
N HIS A 75 12.96 1.97 8.02
CA HIS A 75 13.66 2.17 6.75
C HIS A 75 12.78 2.07 5.49
N ASN A 76 11.52 1.66 5.64
CA ASN A 76 10.54 1.69 4.56
C ASN A 76 9.35 2.64 4.83
N LEU A 77 9.32 3.35 5.95
CA LEU A 77 8.21 4.20 6.35
C LEU A 77 8.59 5.68 6.29
N VAL A 78 7.76 6.50 5.63
CA VAL A 78 7.90 7.97 5.66
C VAL A 78 6.57 8.63 6.03
N PRO A 79 6.56 9.76 6.75
CA PRO A 79 5.33 10.49 7.03
C PRO A 79 4.63 10.91 5.72
N SER A 80 3.33 10.69 5.62
CA SER A 80 2.56 11.01 4.42
C SER A 80 1.13 11.43 4.75
N CYS A 81 0.47 12.06 3.77
CA CYS A 81 -0.97 12.31 3.85
C CYS A 81 -1.74 11.28 3.00
N GLY A 82 -3.00 11.02 3.41
CA GLY A 82 -3.96 10.14 2.73
C GLY A 82 -3.94 10.19 1.20
N LYS A 83 -3.93 11.43 0.68
CA LYS A 83 -4.01 11.68 -0.77
C LYS A 83 -2.74 11.25 -1.50
N CYS A 84 -1.57 11.48 -0.91
CA CYS A 84 -0.29 11.12 -1.50
C CYS A 84 -0.05 9.62 -1.43
N ASN A 85 -0.25 8.99 -0.26
CA ASN A 85 -0.15 7.54 -0.09
C ASN A 85 -1.04 6.82 -1.11
N GLN A 86 -2.34 7.15 -1.14
CA GLN A 86 -3.28 6.54 -2.08
C GLN A 86 -2.90 6.77 -3.55
N SER A 87 -2.43 7.97 -3.90
CA SER A 87 -2.06 8.29 -5.29
C SER A 87 -0.80 7.56 -5.75
N LYS A 88 0.21 7.45 -4.88
CA LYS A 88 1.42 6.69 -5.12
C LYS A 88 1.06 5.22 -5.28
N GLY A 89 0.36 4.66 -4.30
CA GLY A 89 0.03 3.24 -4.25
C GLY A 89 1.31 2.41 -4.30
N ASN A 90 1.38 1.45 -5.23
CA ASN A 90 2.54 0.58 -5.39
C ASN A 90 3.61 1.09 -6.36
N LYS A 91 3.53 2.35 -6.80
CA LYS A 91 4.52 2.93 -7.72
C LYS A 91 5.80 3.27 -6.99
N GLU A 92 6.92 3.20 -7.72
CA GLU A 92 8.19 3.77 -7.29
C GLU A 92 8.02 5.27 -7.05
N TRP A 93 8.51 5.76 -5.90
CA TRP A 93 8.17 7.07 -5.36
C TRP A 93 8.68 8.20 -6.24
N ALA A 94 9.90 8.13 -6.77
CA ALA A 94 10.51 9.20 -7.56
C ALA A 94 9.79 9.36 -8.90
N THR A 95 9.55 8.23 -9.57
CA THR A 95 8.78 8.16 -10.82
C THR A 95 7.36 8.69 -10.61
N TRP A 96 6.70 8.31 -9.51
CA TRP A 96 5.37 8.82 -9.21
C TRP A 96 5.37 10.33 -8.91
N MET A 97 6.35 10.83 -8.13
CA MET A 97 6.42 12.24 -7.76
C MET A 97 6.51 13.16 -8.97
N LEU A 98 7.23 12.71 -10.01
CA LEU A 98 7.43 13.41 -11.28
C LEU A 98 6.41 13.04 -12.39
N SER A 99 5.44 12.17 -12.07
CA SER A 99 4.41 11.76 -13.03
C SER A 99 3.30 12.81 -13.17
N ASP A 100 2.47 12.65 -14.20
CA ASP A 100 1.29 13.50 -14.42
C ASP A 100 0.03 13.01 -13.69
N ALA A 101 0.16 12.07 -12.75
CA ALA A 101 -0.97 11.63 -11.92
C ALA A 101 -1.57 12.83 -11.17
N ASN A 102 -2.90 12.98 -11.17
CA ASN A 102 -3.60 14.16 -10.64
C ASN A 102 -3.17 14.61 -9.22
N LEU A 103 -2.75 13.67 -8.38
CA LEU A 103 -2.35 13.92 -6.99
C LEU A 103 -0.83 13.79 -6.75
N SER A 104 -0.01 13.62 -7.80
CA SER A 104 1.44 13.68 -7.69
C SER A 104 1.90 15.09 -7.26
N PRO A 105 3.02 15.20 -6.52
CA PRO A 105 3.67 16.47 -6.22
C PRO A 105 3.88 17.37 -7.44
N LYS A 106 4.35 16.84 -8.57
CA LYS A 106 4.53 17.61 -9.82
C LYS A 106 3.20 18.19 -10.32
N SER A 107 2.15 17.38 -10.48
CA SER A 107 0.85 17.86 -10.95
C SER A 107 0.21 18.87 -10.00
N ARG A 108 0.52 18.77 -8.70
CA ARG A 108 0.08 19.71 -7.67
C ARG A 108 0.98 20.93 -7.50
N ARG A 109 2.07 21.05 -8.28
CA ARG A 109 3.02 22.17 -8.26
C ARG A 109 3.63 22.41 -6.87
N VAL A 110 4.00 21.34 -6.19
CA VAL A 110 4.78 21.41 -4.94
C VAL A 110 6.10 22.14 -5.25
N GLN A 111 6.32 23.29 -4.61
CA GLN A 111 7.41 24.23 -4.97
C GLN A 111 8.80 23.70 -4.60
N ASP A 112 8.89 22.90 -3.54
CA ASP A 112 10.12 22.34 -2.98
C ASP A 112 10.29 20.85 -3.37
N ILE A 113 9.73 20.43 -4.51
CA ILE A 113 9.72 19.02 -4.94
C ILE A 113 11.14 18.45 -5.06
N GLU A 114 12.10 19.19 -5.63
CA GLU A 114 13.49 18.73 -5.78
C GLU A 114 14.15 18.51 -4.42
N LEU A 115 13.94 19.42 -3.46
CA LEU A 115 14.46 19.29 -2.10
C LEU A 115 13.85 18.06 -1.40
N ARG A 116 12.54 17.83 -1.54
CA ARG A 116 11.86 16.66 -0.97
C ARG A 116 12.38 15.35 -1.57
N MET A 117 12.58 15.32 -2.89
CA MET A 117 13.15 14.14 -3.56
C MET A 117 14.58 13.88 -3.10
N GLN A 118 15.39 14.93 -2.89
CA GLN A 118 16.74 14.80 -2.33
C GLN A 118 16.69 14.18 -0.92
N ARG A 119 15.80 14.68 -0.06
CA ARG A 119 15.61 14.15 1.31
C ARG A 119 15.16 12.69 1.31
N LEU A 120 14.24 12.31 0.43
CA LEU A 120 13.82 10.91 0.25
C LEU A 120 14.96 10.04 -0.29
N SER A 121 15.79 10.56 -1.20
CA SER A 121 16.98 9.84 -1.68
C SER A 121 18.00 9.62 -0.57
N ASP A 122 18.21 10.62 0.30
CA ASP A 122 19.12 10.50 1.44
C ASP A 122 18.55 9.55 2.51
N TYR A 123 17.23 9.56 2.70
CA TYR A 123 16.51 8.58 3.53
C TYR A 123 16.71 7.14 3.03
N GLU A 124 16.59 6.90 1.73
CA GLU A 124 16.84 5.57 1.15
C GLU A 124 18.29 5.10 1.32
N LYS A 125 19.25 6.02 1.38
CA LYS A 125 20.67 5.69 1.61
C LYS A 125 20.98 5.43 3.07
N TRP A 126 20.24 6.05 3.99
CA TRP A 126 20.43 5.89 5.43
C TRP A 126 20.17 4.45 5.88
N GLY A 127 19.11 3.83 5.36
CA GLY A 127 18.76 2.47 5.74
C GLY A 127 18.17 1.67 4.58
N VAL A 128 18.69 0.44 4.41
CA VAL A 128 18.10 -0.54 3.50
C VAL A 128 17.09 -1.36 4.30
N PRO A 129 15.81 -1.39 3.91
CA PRO A 129 14.82 -2.21 4.59
C PRO A 129 15.11 -3.70 4.39
N SER A 130 14.74 -4.47 5.39
CA SER A 130 14.71 -5.92 5.41
C SER A 130 13.88 -6.46 4.24
N VAL A 131 14.43 -7.47 3.58
CA VAL A 131 13.74 -8.26 2.55
C VAL A 131 13.68 -9.70 3.04
N VAL A 132 12.46 -10.21 3.14
CA VAL A 132 12.16 -11.51 3.73
C VAL A 132 11.67 -12.47 2.66
N ASP A 133 12.23 -13.68 2.67
CA ASP A 133 11.66 -14.82 1.96
C ASP A 133 10.66 -15.53 2.87
N PHE A 134 9.38 -15.19 2.71
CA PHE A 134 8.30 -15.73 3.53
C PHE A 134 8.19 -17.26 3.40
N GLU A 135 8.29 -17.80 2.18
CA GLU A 135 8.18 -19.24 1.93
C GLU A 135 9.31 -20.01 2.60
N LEU A 136 10.54 -19.49 2.52
CA LEU A 136 11.69 -20.09 3.18
C LEU A 136 11.52 -20.14 4.71
N ILE A 137 10.96 -19.09 5.32
CA ILE A 137 10.79 -18.99 6.77
C ILE A 137 9.67 -19.90 7.28
N VAL A 138 8.50 -19.87 6.65
CA VAL A 138 7.32 -20.62 7.14
C VAL A 138 7.25 -22.05 6.63
N GLY A 139 8.05 -22.36 5.60
CA GLY A 139 8.05 -23.63 4.89
C GLY A 139 7.00 -23.69 3.78
N LYS A 140 7.28 -24.53 2.77
CA LYS A 140 6.46 -24.66 1.55
C LYS A 140 5.01 -25.03 1.84
N ASP A 141 4.77 -25.90 2.81
CA ASP A 141 3.43 -26.42 3.10
C ASP A 141 2.52 -25.31 3.65
N LYS A 142 2.97 -24.56 4.67
CA LYS A 142 2.20 -23.42 5.22
C LYS A 142 2.04 -22.30 4.21
N TRP A 143 3.07 -22.06 3.41
CA TRP A 143 3.01 -21.06 2.35
C TRP A 143 1.96 -21.42 1.30
N ALA A 144 1.96 -22.67 0.84
CA ALA A 144 0.96 -23.18 -0.09
C ALA A 144 -0.45 -23.12 0.50
N GLU A 145 -0.63 -23.54 1.75
CA GLU A 145 -1.90 -23.48 2.48
C GLU A 145 -2.47 -22.04 2.54
N HIS A 146 -1.62 -21.04 2.79
CA HIS A 146 -2.04 -19.64 2.80
C HIS A 146 -2.62 -19.19 1.44
N TRP A 147 -1.98 -19.58 0.34
CA TRP A 147 -2.44 -19.22 -1.00
C TRP A 147 -3.63 -20.05 -1.49
N GLU A 148 -3.75 -21.29 -1.03
CA GLU A 148 -4.96 -22.10 -1.24
C GLU A 148 -6.17 -21.46 -0.55
N ASN A 149 -6.01 -21.03 0.70
CA ASN A 149 -7.05 -20.28 1.42
C ASN A 149 -7.46 -18.99 0.68
N TRP A 150 -6.50 -18.25 0.13
CA TRP A 150 -6.78 -17.08 -0.70
C TRP A 150 -7.60 -17.44 -1.96
N GLU A 151 -7.24 -18.51 -2.66
CA GLU A 151 -7.93 -18.92 -3.89
C GLU A 151 -9.36 -19.40 -3.60
N ILE A 152 -9.58 -20.12 -2.48
CA ILE A 152 -10.92 -20.55 -2.03
C ILE A 152 -11.83 -19.34 -1.79
N VAL A 153 -11.35 -18.29 -1.12
CA VAL A 153 -12.15 -17.08 -0.90
C VAL A 153 -12.46 -16.40 -2.23
N GLN A 154 -11.48 -16.32 -3.12
CA GLN A 154 -11.62 -15.67 -4.42
C GLN A 154 -12.58 -16.42 -5.36
N SER A 155 -12.57 -17.75 -5.35
CA SER A 155 -13.53 -18.58 -6.09
C SER A 155 -14.94 -18.42 -5.53
N THR A 156 -15.10 -18.49 -4.21
CA THR A 156 -16.39 -18.30 -3.54
C THR A 156 -17.01 -16.94 -3.89
N MET A 157 -16.22 -15.87 -3.96
CA MET A 157 -16.70 -14.55 -4.39
C MET A 157 -17.18 -14.53 -5.84
N ARG A 158 -16.55 -15.30 -6.73
CA ARG A 158 -16.98 -15.42 -8.13
C ARG A 158 -18.31 -16.17 -8.23
N ASP A 159 -18.45 -17.28 -7.50
CA ASP A 159 -19.67 -18.07 -7.48
C ASP A 159 -20.85 -17.27 -6.90
N ALA A 160 -20.61 -16.54 -5.80
CA ALA A 160 -21.59 -15.64 -5.21
C ALA A 160 -22.02 -14.53 -6.20
N GLN A 161 -21.09 -14.03 -7.03
CA GLN A 161 -21.41 -13.03 -8.05
C GLN A 161 -22.29 -13.59 -9.17
N VAL A 162 -22.08 -14.86 -9.58
CA VAL A 162 -22.94 -15.53 -10.57
C VAL A 162 -24.37 -15.61 -10.03
N LEU A 163 -24.55 -16.19 -8.85
CA LEU A 163 -25.86 -16.32 -8.21
C LEU A 163 -26.54 -14.95 -8.00
N ALA A 164 -25.80 -13.95 -7.52
CA ALA A 164 -26.34 -12.60 -7.34
C ALA A 164 -26.83 -11.98 -8.66
N THR A 165 -26.16 -12.28 -9.78
CA THR A 165 -26.55 -11.80 -11.11
C THR A 165 -27.82 -12.49 -11.59
N GLU A 166 -27.93 -13.80 -11.38
CA GLU A 166 -29.14 -14.58 -11.70
C GLU A 166 -30.35 -14.07 -10.90
N ILE A 167 -30.21 -13.91 -9.58
CA ILE A 167 -31.25 -13.36 -8.71
C ILE A 167 -31.68 -11.98 -9.20
N ASN A 168 -30.73 -11.08 -9.49
CA ASN A 168 -31.04 -9.73 -9.94
C ASN A 168 -31.84 -9.75 -11.27
N LYS A 169 -31.43 -10.60 -12.21
CA LYS A 169 -32.13 -10.77 -13.49
C LYS A 169 -33.56 -11.26 -13.29
N THR A 170 -33.75 -12.34 -12.52
CA THR A 170 -35.07 -12.91 -12.27
C THR A 170 -36.02 -11.90 -11.63
N VAL A 171 -35.54 -11.14 -10.62
CA VAL A 171 -36.34 -10.10 -9.97
C VAL A 171 -36.69 -8.97 -10.93
N ALA A 172 -35.73 -8.51 -11.74
CA ALA A 172 -35.98 -7.45 -12.73
C ALA A 172 -37.00 -7.88 -13.79
N GLU A 173 -36.93 -9.11 -14.30
CA GLU A 173 -37.88 -9.67 -15.25
C GLU A 173 -39.29 -9.84 -14.68
N PHE A 174 -39.40 -10.18 -13.39
CA PHE A 174 -40.69 -10.24 -12.70
C PHE A 174 -41.33 -8.85 -12.61
N TYR A 175 -40.56 -7.83 -12.19
CA TYR A 175 -41.07 -6.46 -12.07
C TYR A 175 -41.40 -5.80 -13.41
N ALA A 176 -40.68 -6.09 -14.49
CA ALA A 176 -40.95 -5.52 -15.81
C ALA A 176 -42.27 -6.00 -16.44
N LYS A 177 -42.89 -7.03 -15.87
CA LYS A 177 -44.18 -7.59 -16.32
C LYS A 177 -45.37 -7.07 -15.50
N LEU A 178 -45.12 -6.29 -14.45
CA LEU A 178 -46.13 -5.59 -13.66
C LEU A 178 -46.43 -4.22 -14.27
#